data_AF-A0A926X5X7-F1
#
_entry.id   AF-A0A926X5X7-F1
#
_cell.length_a   1.000
_cell.length_b   1.000
_cell.length_c   1.000
_cell.angle_alpha   90.00
_cell.angle_beta   90.00
_cell.angle_gamma   90.00
#
_symmetry.space_group_name_H-M   'P 1'
#
loop_
_entity.id
_entity.type
_entity.pdbx_description
1 polymer ?
#
loop_
_entity_poly.entity_id
_entity_poly.type
_entity_poly.pdbx_seq_one_letter_code
_entity_poly.pdbx_strand_id
1 'polypeptide(L)'
;MTSTPFIYFFEGIPEELSDVSLRRNRSTGVRSVLLTFKQLKSIERFNSYTKRFAQGLRLVDSEGEISVEPDSVQFVFGGPEGDELVRVECKFEIQREDHWERFVRFMNRYAEANGMEYGERKQT
;
A
#
# COMPACT_ATOMS: atom_id res chain seq x y z
N MET A 1 6.09 8.02 -23.01
CA MET A 1 5.67 6.63 -22.68
C MET A 1 5.03 6.70 -21.30
N THR A 2 3.72 6.48 -21.18
CA THR A 2 3.04 6.42 -19.88
C THR A 2 3.43 5.11 -19.21
N SER A 3 4.38 5.16 -18.27
CA SER A 3 4.74 3.97 -17.49
C SER A 3 3.55 3.54 -16.64
N THR A 4 3.14 2.28 -16.76
CA THR A 4 2.16 1.66 -15.88
C THR A 4 2.62 1.79 -14.43
N PRO A 5 1.75 2.25 -13.51
CA PRO A 5 2.09 2.40 -12.10
C PRO A 5 2.11 1.04 -11.38
N PHE A 6 3.12 0.81 -10.55
CA PHE A 6 3.32 -0.43 -9.82
C PHE A 6 3.69 -0.19 -8.36
N ILE A 7 3.29 -1.13 -7.51
CA ILE A 7 3.65 -1.17 -6.09
C ILE A 7 4.54 -2.39 -5.87
N TYR A 8 5.66 -2.22 -5.18
CA TYR A 8 6.59 -3.31 -4.86
C TYR A 8 6.94 -3.29 -3.39
N PHE A 9 6.82 -4.45 -2.74
CA PHE A 9 7.57 -4.74 -1.51
C PHE A 9 8.86 -5.50 -1.81
N PHE A 10 8.90 -6.24 -2.92
CA PHE A 10 10.08 -6.92 -3.42
C PHE A 10 10.29 -6.60 -4.90
N GLU A 11 11.53 -6.34 -5.28
CA GLU A 11 11.87 -5.95 -6.64
C GLU A 11 11.47 -7.02 -7.68
N GLY A 12 10.81 -6.57 -8.74
CA GLY A 12 10.38 -7.44 -9.84
C GLY A 12 9.08 -8.19 -9.59
N ILE A 13 8.42 -8.03 -8.43
CA ILE A 13 7.13 -8.66 -8.14
C ILE A 13 6.08 -7.58 -7.82
N PRO A 14 5.29 -7.13 -8.82
CA PRO A 14 4.29 -6.09 -8.61
C PRO A 14 3.12 -6.62 -7.79
N GLU A 15 2.71 -5.82 -6.80
CA GLU A 15 1.62 -6.14 -5.89
C GLU A 15 0.32 -5.46 -6.31
N GLU A 16 -0.80 -6.07 -5.94
CA GLU A 16 -2.14 -5.59 -6.28
C GLU A 16 -2.87 -5.06 -5.06
N LEU A 17 -3.02 -3.75 -5.00
CA LEU A 17 -3.76 -3.08 -3.95
C LEU A 17 -5.24 -3.45 -4.02
N SER A 18 -5.81 -3.80 -2.87
CA SER A 18 -7.24 -4.08 -2.73
C SER A 18 -8.01 -2.87 -2.23
N ASP A 19 -7.39 -2.04 -1.38
CA ASP A 19 -7.99 -0.82 -0.85
C ASP A 19 -6.92 0.17 -0.34
N VAL A 20 -7.26 1.46 -0.30
CA VAL A 20 -6.43 2.52 0.28
C VAL A 20 -7.28 3.40 1.19
N SER A 21 -6.81 3.61 2.42
CA SER A 21 -7.41 4.57 3.34
C SER A 21 -6.43 5.71 3.64
N LEU A 22 -6.93 6.93 3.47
CA LEU A 22 -6.20 8.16 3.76
C LEU A 22 -6.82 8.83 4.98
N ARG A 23 -6.02 9.06 6.01
CA ARG A 23 -6.46 9.74 7.24
C ARG A 23 -5.58 10.96 7.47
N ARG A 24 -6.19 12.09 7.83
CA ARG A 24 -5.47 13.28 8.28
C ARG A 24 -5.81 13.52 9.75
N ASN A 25 -4.78 13.53 10.59
CA ASN A 25 -4.93 13.93 11.98
C ASN A 25 -5.23 15.43 12.02
N ARG A 26 -6.36 15.82 12.63
CA ARG A 26 -6.81 17.22 12.68
C ARG A 26 -5.96 18.10 13.59
N SER A 27 -5.33 17.54 14.63
CA SER A 27 -4.52 18.31 15.57
C SER A 27 -3.08 18.46 15.12
N THR A 28 -2.48 17.38 14.61
CA THR A 28 -1.05 17.38 14.20
C THR A 28 -0.85 17.68 12.72
N GLY A 29 -1.91 17.61 11.90
CA GLY A 29 -1.84 17.78 10.45
C GLY A 29 -1.25 16.59 9.70
N VAL A 30 -0.69 15.59 10.43
CA VAL A 30 -0.06 14.39 9.89
C VAL A 30 -1.05 13.58 9.04
N ARG A 31 -0.57 13.10 7.89
CA ARG A 31 -1.36 12.27 6.96
C ARG A 31 -0.87 10.84 7.04
N SER A 32 -1.74 9.93 7.45
CA SER A 32 -1.46 8.50 7.48
C SER A 32 -2.12 7.83 6.28
N VAL A 33 -1.36 6.94 5.65
CA VAL A 33 -1.81 6.07 4.56
C VAL A 33 -1.89 4.65 5.09
N LEU A 34 -2.99 3.95 4.77
CA LEU A 34 -3.16 2.52 5.00
C LEU A 34 -3.45 1.85 3.66
N LEU A 35 -2.47 1.09 3.17
CA LEU A 35 -2.61 0.24 2.00
C LEU A 35 -3.08 -1.15 2.46
N THR A 36 -4.14 -1.67 1.83
CA THR A 36 -4.68 -3.00 2.14
C THR A 36 -4.57 -3.89 0.92
N PHE A 37 -4.08 -5.11 1.13
CA PHE A 37 -3.92 -6.14 0.12
C PHE A 37 -4.67 -7.39 0.59
N LYS A 38 -5.38 -8.10 -0.29
CA LYS A 38 -5.94 -9.42 0.06
C LYS A 38 -4.82 -10.42 0.39
N GLN A 39 -3.77 -10.40 -0.42
CA GLN A 39 -2.57 -11.20 -0.28
C GLN A 39 -1.41 -10.49 -0.97
N LEU A 40 -0.17 -10.92 -0.68
CA LEU A 40 1.02 -10.41 -1.35
C LEU A 40 1.64 -11.51 -2.22
N LYS A 41 1.76 -11.25 -3.52
CA LYS A 41 2.27 -12.20 -4.51
C LYS A 41 3.71 -12.61 -4.22
N SER A 42 4.49 -11.67 -3.72
CA SER A 42 5.88 -11.92 -3.33
C SER A 42 5.99 -12.89 -2.15
N ILE A 43 5.08 -12.84 -1.18
CA ILE A 43 5.09 -13.79 -0.07
C ILE A 43 4.72 -15.19 -0.54
N GLU A 44 3.74 -15.32 -1.44
CA GLU A 44 3.43 -16.59 -2.09
C GLU A 44 4.64 -17.17 -2.83
N ARG A 45 5.40 -16.32 -3.53
CA ARG A 45 6.60 -16.78 -4.27
C ARG A 45 7.75 -17.19 -3.36
N PHE A 46 7.92 -16.55 -2.21
CA PHE A 46 9.05 -16.83 -1.31
C PHE A 46 8.73 -17.85 -0.20
N ASN A 47 7.49 -18.36 -0.11
CA ASN A 47 7.04 -19.34 0.90
C ASN A 47 7.48 -18.98 2.33
N SER A 48 7.61 -17.69 2.61
CA SER A 48 8.28 -17.20 3.81
C SER A 48 7.64 -15.90 4.23
N TYR A 49 6.74 -15.99 5.22
CA TYR A 49 6.23 -14.85 5.98
C TYR A 49 7.32 -14.23 6.90
N THR A 50 8.59 -14.60 6.72
CA THR A 50 9.67 -14.17 7.61
C THR A 50 10.05 -12.72 7.37
N LYS A 51 10.47 -12.06 8.45
CA LYS A 51 10.71 -10.61 8.64
C LYS A 51 11.61 -9.89 7.60
N ARG A 52 12.19 -10.57 6.61
CA ARG A 52 13.06 -9.94 5.59
C ARG A 52 12.29 -9.24 4.46
N PHE A 53 10.98 -9.42 4.40
CA PHE A 53 10.15 -8.88 3.34
C PHE A 53 9.85 -7.37 3.46
N ALA A 54 10.01 -6.77 4.64
CA ALA A 54 9.42 -5.48 4.98
C ALA A 54 10.42 -4.30 5.11
N GLN A 55 11.50 -4.25 4.33
CA GLN A 55 12.47 -3.12 4.44
C GLN A 55 12.15 -1.92 3.53
N GLY A 56 11.22 -2.03 2.59
CA GLY A 56 10.82 -0.87 1.78
C GLY A 56 9.63 -1.14 0.87
N LEU A 57 8.73 -0.17 0.82
CA LEU A 57 7.64 -0.07 -0.14
C LEU A 57 8.08 0.88 -1.25
N ARG A 58 8.04 0.43 -2.51
CA ARG A 58 8.33 1.27 -3.67
C ARG A 58 7.07 1.48 -4.51
N LEU A 59 6.78 2.73 -4.83
CA LEU A 59 5.69 3.14 -5.70
C LEU A 59 6.30 3.72 -6.97
N VAL A 60 6.18 3.03 -8.09
CA VAL A 60 6.86 3.36 -9.33
C VAL A 60 5.84 3.73 -10.40
N ASP A 61 5.97 4.90 -11.00
CA ASP A 61 5.15 5.32 -12.15
C ASP A 61 5.99 6.15 -13.15
N SER A 62 5.34 6.84 -14.09
CA SER A 62 6.01 7.68 -15.08
C SER A 62 6.75 8.90 -14.53
N GLU A 63 6.47 9.33 -13.29
CA GLU A 63 7.18 10.44 -12.62
C GLU A 63 8.41 9.95 -11.84
N GLY A 64 8.67 8.63 -11.78
CA GLY A 64 9.78 8.03 -11.07
C GLY A 64 9.32 7.16 -9.91
N GLU A 65 10.16 7.06 -8.87
CA GLU A 65 9.94 6.20 -7.71
C GLU A 65 9.67 7.01 -6.43
N ILE A 66 8.73 6.54 -5.62
CA ILE A 66 8.56 6.92 -4.22
C ILE A 66 8.99 5.72 -3.38
N SER A 67 10.07 5.86 -2.62
CA SER A 67 10.51 4.87 -1.66
C SER A 67 9.98 5.25 -0.27
N VAL A 68 9.33 4.30 0.40
CA VAL A 68 8.70 4.47 1.70
C VAL A 68 9.19 3.36 2.64
N GLU A 69 9.56 3.72 3.85
CA GLU A 69 9.74 2.76 4.94
C GLU A 69 8.41 2.67 5.72
N PRO A 70 7.69 1.53 5.69
CA PRO A 70 6.43 1.41 6.40
C PRO A 70 6.61 1.49 7.92
N ASP A 71 5.72 2.21 8.61
CA ASP A 71 5.64 2.20 10.08
C ASP A 71 5.25 0.81 10.60
N SER A 72 4.38 0.12 9.85
CA SER A 72 3.99 -1.26 10.14
C SER A 72 3.49 -1.99 8.91
N VAL A 73 3.75 -3.30 8.89
CA VAL A 73 3.10 -4.26 7.98
C VAL A 73 2.50 -5.36 8.84
N GLN A 74 1.18 -5.55 8.76
CA GLN A 74 0.43 -6.49 9.59
C GLN A 74 -0.25 -7.53 8.73
N PHE A 75 -0.11 -8.79 9.11
CA PHE A 75 -0.82 -9.92 8.52
C PHE A 75 -2.04 -10.22 9.37
N VAL A 76 -3.22 -10.04 8.79
CA VAL A 76 -4.48 -10.28 9.49
C VAL A 76 -4.98 -11.66 9.13
N PHE A 77 -4.95 -12.56 10.11
CA PHE A 77 -5.47 -13.91 9.99
C PHE A 77 -6.90 -14.01 10.54
N GLY A 78 -7.67 -14.95 10.01
CA GLY A 78 -9.06 -15.20 10.35
C GLY A 78 -9.51 -16.57 9.88
N GLY A 79 -10.79 -16.70 9.54
CA GLY A 79 -11.40 -17.99 9.20
C GLY A 79 -11.79 -18.81 10.45
N PRO A 80 -12.39 -20.00 10.27
CA PRO A 80 -12.88 -20.83 11.37
C PRO A 80 -11.80 -21.27 12.35
N GLU A 81 -10.59 -21.54 11.85
CA GLU A 81 -9.43 -22.00 12.65
C GLU A 81 -8.45 -20.87 13.00
N GLY A 82 -8.63 -19.68 12.41
CA GLY A 82 -7.83 -18.47 12.71
C GLY A 82 -6.47 -18.41 12.02
N ASP A 83 -6.20 -19.30 11.07
CA ASP A 83 -4.93 -19.42 10.34
C ASP A 83 -5.02 -19.00 8.87
N GLU A 84 -6.20 -18.65 8.37
CA GLU A 84 -6.40 -18.16 7.00
C GLU A 84 -5.98 -16.69 6.89
N LEU A 85 -5.08 -16.37 5.96
CA LEU A 85 -4.73 -14.98 5.68
C LEU A 85 -5.91 -14.26 5.03
N VAL A 86 -6.47 -13.26 5.72
CA VAL A 86 -7.59 -12.46 5.23
C VAL A 86 -7.12 -11.24 4.46
N ARG A 87 -6.09 -10.56 4.98
CA ARG A 87 -5.51 -9.37 4.35
C ARG A 87 -4.14 -9.03 4.94
N VAL A 88 -3.39 -8.21 4.22
CA VAL A 88 -2.18 -7.54 4.66
C VAL A 88 -2.42 -6.03 4.70
N GLU A 89 -2.06 -5.41 5.81
CA GLU A 89 -2.20 -3.98 6.05
C GLU A 89 -0.82 -3.34 6.16
N CYS A 90 -0.52 -2.36 5.30
CA CYS A 90 0.73 -1.61 5.30
C CYS A 90 0.44 -0.14 5.60
N LYS A 91 0.99 0.35 6.71
CA LYS A 91 0.78 1.71 7.19
C LYS A 91 2.06 2.53 7.11
N PHE A 92 1.93 3.78 6.69
CA PHE A 92 3.00 4.77 6.77
C PHE A 92 2.44 6.19 6.88
N GLU A 93 3.27 7.14 7.31
CA GLU A 93 2.91 8.56 7.41
C GLU A 93 3.68 9.42 6.40
N ILE A 94 3.00 10.45 5.89
CA ILE A 94 3.58 11.47 5.02
C ILE A 94 3.43 12.82 5.72
N GLN A 95 4.57 13.41 6.11
CA GLN A 95 4.59 14.69 6.83
C GLN A 95 4.72 15.90 5.89
N ARG A 96 5.47 15.77 4.80
CA ARG A 96 5.72 16.88 3.86
C ARG A 96 4.61 16.99 2.81
N GLU A 97 4.23 18.22 2.49
CA GLU A 97 3.15 18.51 1.52
C GLU A 97 3.51 18.04 0.10
N ASP A 98 4.74 18.30 -0.34
CA ASP A 98 5.23 17.92 -1.67
C ASP A 98 5.25 16.39 -1.87
N HIS A 99 5.66 15.65 -0.84
CA HIS A 99 5.62 14.18 -0.86
C HIS A 99 4.19 13.66 -0.91
N TRP A 100 3.26 14.34 -0.23
CA TRP A 100 1.84 13.99 -0.27
C TRP A 100 1.24 14.23 -1.64
N GLU A 101 1.47 15.39 -2.25
CA GLU A 101 1.02 15.70 -3.60
C GLU A 101 1.55 14.68 -4.61
N ARG A 102 2.84 14.30 -4.47
CA ARG A 102 3.46 13.27 -5.30
C ARG A 102 2.81 11.89 -5.11
N PHE A 103 2.50 11.51 -3.88
CA PHE A 103 1.78 10.28 -3.55
C PHE A 103 0.36 10.27 -4.13
N VAL A 104 -0.39 11.38 -4.01
CA VAL A 104 -1.74 11.49 -4.57
C VAL A 104 -1.72 11.35 -6.10
N ARG A 105 -0.75 11.97 -6.79
CA ARG A 105 -0.59 11.78 -8.25
C ARG A 105 -0.30 10.33 -8.62
N PHE A 106 0.56 9.64 -7.86
CA PHE A 106 0.79 8.21 -8.03
C PHE A 106 -0.51 7.41 -7.87
N MET A 107 -1.23 7.63 -6.76
CA MET A 107 -2.46 6.89 -6.46
C MET A 107 -3.56 7.13 -7.50
N ASN A 108 -3.68 8.34 -8.06
CA ASN A 108 -4.62 8.63 -9.13
C ASN A 108 -4.32 7.81 -10.39
N ARG A 109 -3.04 7.75 -10.81
CA ARG A 109 -2.63 6.90 -11.95
C ARG A 109 -2.83 5.43 -11.65
N TYR A 110 -2.47 5.00 -10.44
CA TYR A 110 -2.61 3.61 -10.01
C TYR A 110 -4.08 3.19 -10.04
N ALA A 111 -4.97 4.02 -9.51
CA ALA A 111 -6.40 3.77 -9.53
C ALA A 111 -6.95 3.69 -10.96
N GLU A 112 -6.58 4.63 -11.83
CA GLU A 112 -6.98 4.63 -13.25
C GLU A 112 -6.51 3.36 -13.98
N ALA A 113 -5.25 2.96 -13.79
CA ALA A 113 -4.67 1.79 -14.45
C ALA A 113 -5.24 0.45 -13.95
N ASN A 114 -5.75 0.41 -12.71
CA ASN A 114 -6.27 -0.81 -12.07
C ASN A 114 -7.80 -0.80 -11.93
N GLY A 115 -8.49 0.18 -12.50
CA GLY A 115 -9.95 0.31 -12.39
C GLY A 115 -10.45 0.46 -10.96
N MET A 116 -9.65 1.06 -10.07
CA MET A 116 -10.07 1.32 -8.69
C MET A 116 -10.94 2.58 -8.65
N GLU A 117 -12.14 2.44 -8.12
CA GLU A 117 -13.02 3.57 -7.85
C GLU A 117 -12.86 4.07 -6.42
N TYR A 118 -13.08 5.37 -6.21
CA TYR A 118 -13.08 5.94 -4.88
C TYR A 118 -14.32 5.48 -4.10
N GLY A 119 -14.11 4.59 -3.12
CA GLY A 119 -15.14 4.19 -2.17
C GLY A 119 -15.13 5.06 -0.93
N GLU A 120 -16.16 5.89 -0.71
CA GLU A 120 -16.37 6.52 0.59
C GLU A 120 -16.66 5.42 1.64
N ARG A 121 -15.66 5.05 2.44
CA ARG A 121 -15.91 4.28 3.66
C ARG A 121 -16.56 5.19 4.70
N LYS A 122 -17.89 5.14 4.80
CA LYS A 122 -18.62 5.64 5.97
C LYS A 122 -18.11 4.86 7.18
N GLN A 123 -17.37 5.54 8.06
CA GLN A 123 -17.10 5.03 9.40
C GLN A 123 -18.44 5.07 10.15
N THR A 124 -19.17 3.95 10.18
CA THR A 124 -20.28 3.71 11.11
C THR A 124 -19.77 3.37 12.49
#